data_AF-A0A2V6FTT9-F1
#
_entry.id   AF-A0A2V6FTT9-F1
#
_cell.length_a   1.000
_cell.length_b   1.000
_cell.length_c   1.000
_cell.angle_alpha   90.00
_cell.angle_beta   90.00
_cell.angle_gamma   90.00
#
_symmetry.space_group_name_H-M   'P 1'
#
loop_
_entity.id
_entity.type
_entity.pdbx_description
1 polymer ?
#
loop_
_entity_poly.entity_id
_entity_poly.type
_entity_poly.pdbx_seq_one_letter_code
_entity_poly.pdbx_strand_id
1 'polypeptide(L)' 'MRTTAKRRAKSEAELLDQAANNLARALKRDMLKKNGRIDYDKLRKEGYSERLLAKLERA' A
#
# COMPACT_ATOMS: atom_id res chain seq x y z
N MET A 1 -18.07 -28.17 -11.11
CA MET A 1 -16.71 -28.24 -10.56
C MET A 1 -16.55 -27.19 -9.48
N ARG A 2 -16.41 -27.57 -8.20
CA ARG A 2 -16.06 -26.64 -7.12
C ARG A 2 -14.55 -26.46 -7.18
N THR A 3 -14.07 -25.38 -7.79
CA THR A 3 -12.67 -24.99 -7.75
C THR A 3 -12.37 -24.51 -6.33
N THR A 4 -12.08 -25.45 -5.43
CA THR A 4 -11.39 -25.14 -4.18
C THR A 4 -9.99 -24.70 -4.58
N ALA A 5 -9.85 -23.41 -4.89
CA ALA A 5 -8.55 -22.78 -5.03
C ALA A 5 -7.77 -23.12 -3.77
N LYS A 6 -6.81 -24.05 -3.89
CA LYS A 6 -5.80 -24.30 -2.85
C LYS A 6 -5.28 -22.91 -2.50
N ARG A 7 -5.64 -22.41 -1.31
CA ARG A 7 -5.02 -21.21 -0.75
C ARG A 7 -3.54 -21.58 -0.66
N ARG A 8 -2.75 -21.17 -1.66
CA ARG A 8 -1.30 -21.16 -1.56
C ARG A 8 -1.01 -20.43 -0.25
N ALA A 9 -0.29 -21.09 0.65
CA ALA A 9 0.28 -20.40 1.80
C ALA A 9 1.13 -19.29 1.20
N LYS A 10 0.64 -18.06 1.27
CA LYS A 10 1.36 -16.90 0.76
C LYS A 10 2.68 -16.88 1.48
N SER A 11 3.77 -16.93 0.74
CA SER A 11 5.10 -16.81 1.32
C SER A 11 5.17 -15.52 2.13
N GLU A 12 6.02 -15.48 3.15
CA GLU A 12 6.16 -14.32 4.03
C GLU A 12 6.38 -13.02 3.24
N ALA A 13 7.13 -13.09 2.13
CA ALA A 13 7.30 -11.99 1.18
C ALA A 13 5.98 -11.50 0.54
N GLU A 14 5.05 -12.40 0.17
CA GLU A 14 3.73 -12.03 -0.36
C GLU A 14 2.81 -11.46 0.73
N LEU A 15 2.92 -11.95 1.97
CA LEU A 15 2.18 -11.40 3.10
C LEU A 15 2.70 -9.99 3.45
N LEU A 16 4.01 -9.80 3.46
CA LEU A 16 4.64 -8.49 3.64
C LEU A 16 4.29 -7.55 2.49
N ASP A 17 4.28 -8.02 1.25
CA ASP A 17 3.89 -7.19 0.11
C ASP A 17 2.41 -6.80 0.17
N GLN A 18 1.53 -7.73 0.55
CA GLN A 18 0.11 -7.47 0.74
C GLN A 18 -0.15 -6.52 1.91
N ALA A 19 0.55 -6.68 3.03
CA ALA A 19 0.45 -5.77 4.18
C ALA A 19 0.94 -4.37 3.80
N ALA A 20 2.06 -4.27 3.08
CA ALA A 20 2.59 -3.01 2.57
C ALA A 20 1.64 -2.34 1.57
N ASN A 21 1.00 -3.11 0.68
CA ASN A 21 0.00 -2.58 -0.26
C ASN A 21 -1.27 -2.12 0.46
N ASN A 22 -1.71 -2.85 1.48
CA ASN A 22 -2.84 -2.45 2.31
C ASN A 22 -2.54 -1.17 3.10
N LEU A 23 -1.32 -1.04 3.63
CA LEU A 23 -0.87 0.17 4.33
C LEU A 23 -0.77 1.36 3.37
N ALA A 24 -0.23 1.17 2.17
CA ALA A 24 -0.21 2.20 1.12
C ALA A 24 -1.63 2.63 0.74
N ARG A 25 -2.56 1.69 0.54
CA ARG A 25 -3.97 2.01 0.26
C ARG A 25 -4.67 2.74 1.41
N ALA A 26 -4.38 2.37 2.65
CA ALA A 26 -4.94 3.02 3.83
C ALA A 26 -4.44 4.46 3.95
N LEU A 27 -3.13 4.69 3.79
CA LEU A 27 -2.54 6.03 3.77
C LEU A 27 -3.10 6.88 2.63
N LYS A 28 -3.16 6.33 1.42
CA LYS A 28 -3.79 6.99 0.25
C LYS A 28 -5.22 7.43 0.56
N ARG A 29 -6.02 6.58 1.20
CA ARG A 29 -7.39 6.92 1.64
C ARG A 29 -7.42 7.99 2.74
N ASP A 30 -6.58 7.89 3.76
CA ASP A 30 -6.55 8.86 4.86
C ASP A 30 -6.16 10.26 4.36
N MET A 31 -5.17 10.31 3.47
CA MET A 31 -4.72 11.54 2.83
C MET A 31 -5.73 12.12 1.85
N LEU A 32 -6.38 11.28 1.04
CA LEU A 32 -7.50 11.72 0.19
C LEU A 32 -8.65 12.26 1.04
N LYS A 33 -8.92 11.68 2.22
CA LYS A 33 -9.93 12.21 3.14
C LYS A 33 -9.51 13.53 3.78
N LYS A 34 -8.26 13.66 4.23
CA LYS A 34 -7.78 14.88 4.91
C LYS A 34 -7.55 16.05 3.95
N ASN A 35 -6.91 15.80 2.82
CA ASN A 35 -6.44 16.85 1.91
C ASN A 35 -7.13 16.82 0.54
N GLY A 36 -7.99 15.85 0.24
CA GLY A 36 -8.64 15.71 -1.09
C GLY A 36 -7.70 15.19 -2.20
N ARG A 37 -6.38 15.22 -1.98
CA ARG A 37 -5.33 14.80 -2.89
C ARG A 37 -4.17 14.14 -2.12
N ILE A 38 -3.45 13.25 -2.79
CA ILE A 38 -2.18 12.71 -2.29
C ILE A 38 -1.06 13.66 -2.73
N ASP A 39 -0.45 14.36 -1.77
CA ASP A 39 0.72 15.19 -2.01
C ASP A 39 1.98 14.40 -1.67
N TYR A 40 2.58 13.79 -2.68
CA TYR A 40 3.84 13.05 -2.55
C TYR A 40 5.00 13.94 -2.07
N ASP A 41 5.00 15.22 -2.45
CA ASP A 41 6.00 16.20 -1.99
C ASP A 41 5.85 16.48 -0.48
N LYS A 42 4.60 16.55 0.00
CA LYS A 42 4.29 16.74 1.42
C LYS A 42 4.64 15.49 2.23
N LEU A 43 4.32 14.30 1.72
CA LEU A 43 4.77 13.03 2.30
C LEU A 43 6.29 12.94 2.39
N ARG A 44 7.02 13.37 1.36
CA ARG A 44 8.49 13.38 1.39
C ARG A 44 9.02 14.31 2.48
N LYS A 45 8.36 15.47 2.67
CA LYS A 45 8.70 16.45 3.72
C LYS A 45 8.29 16.02 5.13
N GLU A 46 7.22 15.25 5.27
CA GLU A 46 6.78 14.66 6.55
C GLU A 46 7.68 13.48 7.00
N GLY A 47 8.67 13.09 6.20
CA GLY A 47 9.63 12.04 6.53
C GLY A 47 9.19 10.64 6.13
N TYR A 48 8.17 10.52 5.27
CA TYR A 48 7.80 9.21 4.73
C TYR A 48 8.90 8.70 3.79
N SER A 49 9.25 7.43 3.95
CA SER A 49 10.35 6.83 3.19
C SER A 49 10.07 6.84 1.69
N GLU A 50 11.10 7.11 0.89
CA GLU A 50 11.00 7.10 -0.58
C GLU A 50 10.47 5.77 -1.13
N ARG A 51 10.79 4.65 -0.45
CA ARG A 51 10.28 3.32 -0.82
C ARG A 51 8.77 3.18 -0.64
N LEU A 52 8.20 3.86 0.36
CA LEU A 52 6.76 3.91 0.59
C LEU A 52 6.08 4.83 -0.43
N LEU A 53 6.72 5.96 -0.75
CA LEU A 53 6.26 6.87 -1.80
C LEU A 53 6.22 6.19 -3.17
N ALA A 54 7.30 5.48 -3.52
CA ALA A 54 7.36 4.70 -4.76
C ALA A 54 6.30 3.57 -4.78
N LYS A 55 6.00 2.96 -3.63
CA LYS A 55 4.88 2.00 -3.52
C LYS A 55 3.51 2.67 -3.68
N LEU A 56 3.31 3.86 -3.12
CA LEU A 56 2.08 4.62 -3.25
C LEU A 56 1.84 5.11 -4.68
N GLU A 57 2.91 5.49 -5.39
CA GLU A 57 2.88 5.87 -6.80
C GLU A 57 2.55 4.67 -7.71
N ARG A 58 3.08 3.48 -7.39
CA ARG A 58 2.86 2.25 -8.16
C ARG A 58 1.52 1.55 -7.86
N ALA A 59 0.80 1.93 -6.80
CA ALA A 59 -0.42 1.26 -6.29
C ALA A 59 -1.74 1.99 -6.58
#